data_AF-A0A7Y2U8T1-F1
#
_entry.id   AF-A0A7Y2U8T1-F1
#
_cell.length_a   1.000
_cell.length_b   1.000
_cell.length_c   1.000
_cell.angle_alpha   90.00
_cell.angle_beta   90.00
_cell.angle_gamma   90.00
#
_symmetry.space_group_name_H-M   'P 1'
#
loop_
_entity.id
_entity.type
_entity.pdbx_description
1 polymer ?
#
loop_
_entity_poly.entity_id
_entity_poly.type
_entity_poly.pdbx_seq_one_letter_code
_entity_poly.pdbx_strand_id
1 'polypeptide(L)'
;MAWVLGAAGPSASAIALLPTLDSNTDAEFYIFSFRRSDAAHADSNTTITPQYCGSLSNWVDAEHNGTDIIITPTDDFYGSGVDKVEVKIKRDLVTGDGFFARLNVLVEP
;
A
#
# COMPACT_ATOMS: atom_id res chain seq x y z
N MET A 1 9.99 -6.84 -3.79
CA MET A 1 9.44 -6.01 -2.68
C MET A 1 10.36 -4.88 -2.26
N ALA A 2 11.62 -5.10 -1.82
CA ALA A 2 12.47 -4.02 -1.30
C ALA A 2 12.67 -2.85 -2.28
N TRP A 3 12.89 -3.15 -3.57
CA TRP A 3 13.02 -2.13 -4.61
C TRP A 3 11.73 -1.31 -4.83
N VAL A 4 10.55 -1.95 -4.74
CA VAL A 4 9.24 -1.27 -4.80
C VAL A 4 9.11 -0.23 -3.70
N LEU A 5 9.67 -0.52 -2.52
CA LEU A 5 9.63 0.38 -1.37
C LEU A 5 10.74 1.45 -1.39
N GLY A 6 11.53 1.53 -2.48
CA GLY A 6 12.63 2.50 -2.64
C GLY A 6 13.92 2.12 -1.92
N ALA A 7 14.18 0.83 -1.66
CA ALA A 7 15.45 0.40 -1.08
C ALA A 7 16.63 0.70 -2.02
N ALA A 8 17.74 1.19 -1.47
CA ALA A 8 18.94 1.55 -2.23
C ALA A 8 19.63 0.37 -2.95
N GLY A 9 19.27 -0.86 -2.61
CA GLY A 9 19.79 -2.06 -3.25
C GLY A 9 19.20 -3.35 -2.66
N PRO A 10 19.48 -4.51 -3.27
CA PRO A 10 18.90 -5.80 -2.86
C PRO A 10 19.35 -6.26 -1.47
N SER A 11 20.48 -5.77 -0.98
CA SER A 11 21.03 -6.07 0.35
C SER A 11 20.67 -5.03 1.42
N ALA A 12 19.97 -3.94 1.05
CA ALA A 12 19.59 -2.91 2.00
C ALA A 12 18.45 -3.41 2.91
N SER A 13 18.53 -3.07 4.21
CA SER A 13 17.43 -3.35 5.13
C SER A 13 16.20 -2.52 4.77
N ALA A 14 15.09 -3.20 4.47
CA ALA A 14 13.82 -2.56 4.11
C ALA A 14 12.87 -2.43 5.31
N ILE A 15 13.30 -2.74 6.54
CA ILE A 15 12.42 -2.73 7.73
C ILE A 15 11.80 -1.36 7.96
N ALA A 16 12.59 -0.29 7.84
CA ALA A 16 12.11 1.09 7.97
C ALA A 16 11.26 1.58 6.78
N LEU A 17 11.14 0.75 5.73
CA LEU A 17 10.38 1.03 4.51
C LEU A 17 9.05 0.27 4.49
N LEU A 18 8.80 -0.58 5.49
CA LEU A 18 7.59 -1.39 5.56
C LEU A 18 6.33 -0.52 5.63
N PRO A 19 5.22 -1.00 5.04
CA PRO A 19 3.93 -0.33 5.18
C PRO A 19 3.51 -0.16 6.64
N THR A 20 2.70 0.86 6.88
CA THR A 20 2.14 1.19 8.20
C THR A 20 0.62 1.28 8.12
N LEU A 21 -0.03 1.10 9.27
CA LEU A 21 -1.48 1.21 9.41
C LEU A 21 -1.81 2.23 10.49
N ASP A 22 -2.60 3.24 10.12
CA ASP A 22 -3.27 4.12 11.06
C ASP A 22 -4.74 3.70 11.20
N SER A 23 -5.12 3.35 12.42
CA SER A 23 -6.48 2.96 12.78
C SER A 23 -7.16 3.93 13.72
N ASN A 24 -6.57 5.10 13.99
CA ASN A 24 -7.00 5.99 15.08
C ASN A 24 -7.27 7.43 14.64
N THR A 25 -6.60 7.95 13.60
CA THR A 25 -6.74 9.36 13.23
C THR A 25 -8.03 9.68 12.48
N ASP A 26 -8.67 8.69 11.88
CA ASP A 26 -9.88 8.83 11.07
C ASP A 26 -10.96 7.88 11.59
N ALA A 27 -12.12 8.42 11.94
CA ALA A 27 -13.22 7.65 12.51
C ALA A 27 -13.95 6.80 11.47
N GLU A 28 -13.88 7.15 10.18
CA GLU A 28 -14.59 6.46 9.10
C GLU A 28 -13.66 5.51 8.32
N PHE A 29 -12.36 5.79 8.29
CA PHE A 29 -11.38 5.05 7.49
C PHE A 29 -10.25 4.43 8.32
N TYR A 30 -9.75 3.29 7.85
CA TYR A 30 -8.38 2.83 8.12
C TYR A 30 -7.44 3.44 7.07
N ILE A 31 -6.25 3.88 7.46
CA ILE A 31 -5.27 4.46 6.54
C ILE A 31 -4.06 3.55 6.45
N PHE A 32 -3.96 2.83 5.34
CA PHE A 32 -2.79 2.00 5.03
C PHE A 32 -1.81 2.80 4.18
N SER A 33 -0.59 3.01 4.69
CA SER A 33 0.42 3.85 4.04
C SER A 33 1.63 3.02 3.65
N PHE A 34 2.10 3.16 2.42
CA PHE A 34 3.31 2.49 1.93
C PHE A 34 4.18 3.41 1.07
N ARG A 35 5.43 3.01 0.88
CA ARG A 35 6.37 3.67 -0.04
C ARG A 35 6.25 3.04 -1.43
N ARG A 36 6.37 3.84 -2.48
CA ARG A 36 6.41 3.33 -3.84
C ARG A 36 7.50 4.04 -4.65
N SER A 37 8.41 3.29 -5.25
CA SER A 37 9.40 3.83 -6.16
C SER A 37 8.81 4.09 -7.54
N ASP A 38 9.17 5.21 -8.16
CA ASP A 38 8.76 5.56 -9.54
C ASP A 38 9.21 4.51 -10.55
N ALA A 39 10.44 4.03 -10.41
CA ALA A 39 10.98 2.99 -11.27
C ALA A 39 10.14 1.72 -11.20
N ALA A 40 9.61 1.40 -10.01
CA ALA A 40 8.74 0.25 -9.83
C ALA A 40 7.33 0.46 -10.32
N HIS A 41 6.84 1.69 -10.23
CA HIS A 41 5.54 2.05 -10.75
C HIS A 41 5.51 2.08 -12.28
N ALA A 42 6.62 2.48 -12.91
CA ALA A 42 6.77 2.60 -14.36
C ALA A 42 7.18 1.28 -15.05
N ASP A 43 7.62 0.27 -14.29
CA ASP A 43 7.99 -1.03 -14.85
C ASP A 43 6.75 -1.81 -15.30
N SER A 44 6.65 -2.10 -16.60
CA SER A 44 5.51 -2.81 -17.19
C SER A 44 5.34 -4.22 -16.67
N ASN A 45 6.41 -4.81 -16.13
CA ASN A 45 6.43 -6.15 -15.60
C ASN A 45 6.01 -6.22 -14.13
N THR A 46 5.81 -5.07 -13.48
CA THR A 46 5.54 -4.99 -12.06
C THR A 46 4.14 -4.44 -11.79
N THR A 47 3.31 -5.27 -11.16
CA THR A 47 2.00 -4.86 -10.64
C THR A 47 2.08 -4.67 -9.13
N ILE A 48 1.69 -3.49 -8.65
CA ILE A 48 1.67 -3.10 -7.24
C ILE A 48 0.23 -2.84 -6.83
N THR A 49 -0.34 -3.72 -6.02
CA THR A 49 -1.75 -3.65 -5.63
C THR A 49 -1.90 -3.66 -4.11
N PRO A 50 -2.39 -2.57 -3.49
CA PRO A 50 -2.80 -2.62 -2.09
C PRO A 50 -4.04 -3.52 -1.96
N GLN A 51 -4.07 -4.37 -0.94
CA GLN A 51 -5.15 -5.31 -0.68
C GLN A 51 -5.58 -5.27 0.78
N TYR A 52 -6.84 -5.62 1.03
CA TYR A 52 -7.41 -5.69 2.38
C TYR A 52 -8.30 -6.92 2.57
N CYS A 53 -8.49 -7.35 3.82
CA CYS A 53 -9.45 -8.38 4.22
C CYS A 53 -9.80 -8.29 5.71
N GLY A 54 -10.88 -9.01 6.10
CA GLY A 54 -11.33 -9.09 7.49
C GLY A 54 -10.89 -10.34 8.26
N SER A 55 -10.30 -11.33 7.59
CA SER A 55 -10.10 -12.68 8.16
C SER A 55 -8.83 -13.41 7.66
N LEU A 56 -7.80 -12.68 7.21
CA LEU A 56 -6.57 -13.23 6.61
C LEU A 56 -6.78 -14.18 5.41
N SER A 57 -7.98 -14.19 4.84
CA SER A 57 -8.40 -14.94 3.67
C SER A 57 -9.22 -14.03 2.76
N ASN A 58 -9.41 -14.42 1.49
CA ASN A 58 -10.21 -13.67 0.53
C ASN A 58 -9.79 -12.18 0.41
N TRP A 59 -8.53 -11.96 0.03
CA TRP A 59 -7.99 -10.62 -0.16
C TRP A 59 -8.71 -9.88 -1.29
N VAL A 60 -9.12 -8.65 -1.02
CA VAL A 60 -9.78 -7.76 -1.98
C VAL A 60 -8.78 -6.70 -2.42
N ASP A 61 -8.73 -6.42 -3.71
CA ASP A 61 -7.94 -5.32 -4.28
C ASP A 61 -8.56 -3.98 -3.86
N ALA A 62 -7.75 -3.10 -3.27
CA ALA A 62 -8.16 -1.74 -3.00
C ALA A 62 -8.10 -0.94 -4.30
N GLU A 63 -9.24 -0.83 -4.98
CA GLU A 63 -9.40 -0.03 -6.19
C GLU A 63 -9.94 1.36 -5.85
N HIS A 64 -9.28 2.41 -6.34
CA HIS A 64 -9.71 3.77 -6.05
C HIS A 64 -11.11 4.05 -6.64
N ASN A 65 -12.06 4.42 -5.77
CA ASN A 65 -13.41 4.81 -6.17
C ASN A 65 -13.84 6.18 -5.63
N GLY A 66 -12.97 6.85 -4.86
CA GLY A 66 -13.19 8.20 -4.34
C GLY A 66 -14.18 8.31 -3.18
N THR A 67 -14.82 7.21 -2.78
CA THR A 67 -15.83 7.20 -1.69
C THR A 67 -15.44 6.23 -0.59
N ASP A 68 -15.36 4.94 -0.88
CA ASP A 68 -15.06 3.91 0.11
C ASP A 68 -13.57 3.53 0.12
N ILE A 69 -12.91 3.69 -1.03
CA ILE A 69 -11.47 3.48 -1.20
C ILE A 69 -10.87 4.74 -1.84
N ILE A 70 -10.01 5.42 -1.08
CA ILE A 70 -9.32 6.65 -1.53
C ILE A 70 -7.83 6.37 -1.56
N ILE A 71 -7.22 6.42 -2.74
CA ILE A 71 -5.78 6.21 -2.92
C ILE A 71 -5.17 7.55 -3.30
N THR A 72 -4.23 8.03 -2.49
CA THR A 72 -3.61 9.32 -2.67
C THR A 72 -2.08 9.15 -2.67
N PRO A 73 -1.44 9.15 -3.85
CA PRO A 73 0.00 9.28 -3.94
C PRO A 73 0.41 10.73 -3.63
N THR A 74 1.50 10.89 -2.88
CA THR A 74 2.24 12.13 -2.71
C THR A 74 3.63 11.92 -3.29
N ASP A 75 3.86 12.59 -4.42
CA ASP A 75 5.10 12.54 -5.20
C ASP A 75 6.31 12.91 -4.34
N ASP A 76 7.41 12.15 -4.46
CA ASP A 76 8.71 12.41 -3.82
C ASP A 76 8.70 12.60 -2.29
N PHE A 77 7.62 12.18 -1.59
CA PHE A 77 7.46 12.43 -0.16
C PHE A 77 8.59 11.84 0.70
N TYR A 78 9.14 10.68 0.32
CA TYR A 78 10.23 10.03 1.04
C TYR A 78 11.62 10.35 0.46
N GLY A 79 11.69 11.24 -0.54
CA GLY A 79 12.87 11.55 -1.31
C GLY A 79 12.63 11.34 -2.81
N SER A 80 13.56 11.84 -3.62
CA SER A 80 13.44 11.78 -5.09
C SER A 80 13.28 10.34 -5.59
N GLY A 81 12.24 10.12 -6.40
CA GLY A 81 11.84 8.84 -6.98
C GLY A 81 11.13 7.89 -6.01
N VAL A 82 10.69 8.37 -4.85
CA VAL A 82 10.00 7.56 -3.82
C VAL A 82 8.79 8.29 -3.24
N ASP A 83 7.62 7.88 -3.70
CA ASP A 83 6.31 8.34 -3.26
C ASP A 83 5.92 7.82 -1.89
N LYS A 84 5.04 8.60 -1.22
CA LYS A 84 4.12 8.06 -0.21
C LYS A 84 2.78 7.75 -0.87
N VAL A 85 2.25 6.56 -0.68
CA VAL A 85 0.89 6.21 -1.10
C VAL A 85 0.05 5.94 0.13
N GLU A 86 -1.01 6.74 0.30
CA GLU A 86 -2.00 6.57 1.37
C GLU A 86 -3.26 5.95 0.79
N VAL A 87 -3.68 4.82 1.37
CA VAL A 87 -4.89 4.08 0.98
C VAL A 87 -5.86 4.16 2.15
N LYS A 88 -6.87 5.02 2.02
CA LYS A 88 -8.00 5.05 2.96
C LYS A 88 -9.02 3.99 2.57
N ILE A 89 -9.36 3.14 3.52
CA ILE A 89 -10.33 2.05 3.36
C ILE A 89 -11.43 2.25 4.39
N LYS A 90 -12.67 2.42 3.92
CA LYS A 90 -13.81 2.63 4.79
C LYS A 90 -14.01 1.42 5.69
N ARG A 91 -14.22 1.69 6.99
CA ARG A 91 -14.28 0.64 8.02
C ARG A 91 -15.37 -0.40 7.74
N ASP A 92 -16.52 0.05 7.22
CA ASP A 92 -17.68 -0.79 6.94
C ASP A 92 -17.48 -1.74 5.74
N LEU A 93 -16.45 -1.54 4.92
CA LEU A 93 -16.12 -2.47 3.83
C LEU A 93 -15.50 -3.77 4.34
N VAL A 94 -14.97 -3.78 5.56
CA VAL A 94 -14.25 -4.92 6.10
C VAL A 94 -15.17 -5.71 7.00
N THR A 95 -15.69 -6.80 6.46
CA THR A 95 -16.51 -7.76 7.21
C THR A 95 -15.60 -8.82 7.83
N GLY A 96 -15.61 -8.94 9.16
CA GLY A 96 -14.80 -9.91 9.89
C GLY A 96 -14.43 -9.47 11.31
N ASP A 97 -13.60 -10.29 11.97
CA ASP A 97 -13.16 -10.06 13.35
C ASP A 97 -11.96 -9.10 13.46
N GLY A 98 -11.41 -8.67 12.33
CA GLY A 98 -10.27 -7.76 12.30
C GLY A 98 -10.15 -6.99 11.00
N PHE A 99 -9.09 -6.18 10.91
CA PHE A 99 -8.69 -5.49 9.70
C PHE A 99 -7.25 -5.86 9.37
N PHE A 100 -7.04 -6.33 8.14
CA PHE A 100 -5.72 -6.65 7.62
C PHE A 100 -5.54 -5.96 6.28
N ALA A 101 -4.39 -5.32 6.10
CA ALA A 101 -3.98 -4.74 4.84
C ALA A 101 -2.59 -5.25 4.46
N ARG A 102 -2.34 -5.39 3.16
CA ARG A 102 -1.03 -5.75 2.63
C ARG A 102 -0.76 -5.03 1.32
N LEU A 103 0.51 -4.96 0.97
CA LEU A 103 0.95 -4.60 -0.37
C LEU A 103 1.25 -5.90 -1.12
N ASN A 104 0.49 -6.20 -2.17
CA ASN A 104 0.77 -7.31 -3.07
C ASN A 104 1.61 -6.80 -4.24
N VAL A 105 2.75 -7.44 -4.48
CA VAL A 105 3.64 -7.10 -5.60
C VAL A 105 3.83 -8.35 -6.44
N LEU A 106 3.40 -8.29 -7.70
CA LEU A 106 3.64 -9.31 -8.70
C LEU A 106 4.65 -8.78 -9.71
N VAL A 107 5.67 -9.59 -10.01
CA VAL A 107 6.66 -9.29 -11.06
C VAL A 107 6.58 -10.43 -12.07
N GLU A 108 6.16 -10.11 -13.29
CA GLU A 108 6.08 -11.06 -14.40
C GLU A 108 7.37 -10.98 -15.26
N PRO A 109 7.83 -12.10 -15.85
CA PRO A 109 9.06 -12.12 -16.65
C PRO A 109 8.95 -11.41 -18.00
#